data_AF-A0A7D3XI77-F1
#
_entry.id   AF-A0A7D3XI77-F1
#
_cell.length_a   1.000
_cell.length_b   1.000
_cell.length_c   1.000
_cell.angle_alpha   90.00
_cell.angle_beta   90.00
_cell.angle_gamma   90.00
#
_symmetry.space_group_name_H-M   'P 1'
#
loop_
_entity.id
_entity.type
_entity.pdbx_description
1 polymer ?
#
loop_
_entity_poly.entity_id
_entity_poly.type
_entity_poly.pdbx_seq_one_letter_code
_entity_poly.pdbx_strand_id
1 'polypeptide(L)'
;MVEMHNQGFWRRLRKDTNGNAMMLTAMAAPAIFGAAGLGIDVAQYYLFQRELQYAVDQAAIAGAWARGNGDSGTYYQTRALQEFNANLSTTSGYSPSVTYAVADYDGKTQNSVVITAAITTNLPFTNFVLGRPTVVAVDAQASFEDLESYTPCLYALNPSASKALWFNGDPTVDAACGVGARSNASDAVRTNGSSGPQNITFAISGGGVSDGMGAFTNSDVVENLEDLVDPFDGVSPPDNATPRSLSCGSTSANWTADETATETSVYRYYQGQSAGKAESSGVINYADAQSPTTTVVTTLNMSFSTEPNNYTSAQTSSGLYKKAGNGPDTIWEEKLSTTDYAYVNKVQTAVNAGAMLPGTYSDFEISCDTVLAGGIYVIDGGPLKVTGNSLTGTGVMFVLKNGAELQITGGTINLTPMSSTELIAAGVSADLADKIEGILIFEDPNSPGSSNSKITGNANVDLNGIIYLPKSDLQLAGTMRASSECLSIFSNTLQLSGTTDLTTLCPPGAKHDVVVGGGGTRVRLVA
;
A
#
# COMPACT_ATOMS: atom_id res chain seq x y z
N MET A 1 -1.04 49.01 96.01
CA MET A 1 -1.90 47.81 96.08
C MET A 1 -1.60 46.87 94.90
N VAL A 2 -0.33 46.48 94.66
CA VAL A 2 0.05 45.44 93.66
C VAL A 2 1.41 44.86 94.07
N GLU A 3 1.50 44.15 95.21
CA GLU A 3 2.79 43.51 95.58
C GLU A 3 2.66 42.28 96.51
N MET A 4 1.54 41.56 96.44
CA MET A 4 1.35 40.32 97.23
C MET A 4 0.89 39.10 96.42
N HIS A 5 0.83 39.19 95.08
CA HIS A 5 0.34 38.08 94.26
C HIS A 5 1.44 37.13 93.72
N ASN A 6 2.73 37.47 93.85
CA ASN A 6 3.80 36.74 93.15
C ASN A 6 4.48 35.64 93.99
N GLN A 7 4.43 35.69 95.33
CA GLN A 7 5.13 34.70 96.18
C GLN A 7 4.40 33.34 96.30
N GLY A 8 3.10 33.29 96.02
CA GLY A 8 2.32 32.03 96.03
C GLY A 8 2.57 31.14 94.81
N PHE A 9 2.92 31.74 93.67
CA PHE A 9 3.12 31.04 92.40
C PHE A 9 4.40 30.18 92.40
N TRP A 10 5.54 30.79 92.73
CA TRP A 10 6.84 30.11 92.78
C TRP A 10 6.92 29.01 93.85
N ARG A 11 6.20 29.19 94.96
CA ARG A 11 6.13 28.22 96.05
C ARG A 11 5.19 27.05 95.74
N ARG A 12 4.19 27.25 94.87
CA ARG A 12 3.33 26.18 94.31
C ARG A 12 4.09 25.35 93.29
N LEU A 13 4.80 25.98 92.35
CA LEU A 13 5.66 25.32 91.35
C LEU A 13 6.73 24.42 91.98
N ARG A 14 7.34 24.87 93.09
CA ARG A 14 8.40 24.13 93.79
C ARG A 14 7.89 22.95 94.64
N LYS A 15 6.58 22.85 94.90
CA LYS A 15 5.93 21.73 95.58
C LYS A 15 5.19 20.78 94.62
N ASP A 16 5.23 21.07 93.33
CA ASP A 16 4.45 20.36 92.32
C ASP A 16 5.18 19.07 91.89
N THR A 17 4.66 17.90 92.27
CA THR A 17 5.21 16.58 91.92
C THR A 17 4.89 16.16 90.48
N ASN A 18 4.15 17.00 89.73
CA ASN A 18 3.84 16.78 88.32
C ASN A 18 5.02 17.05 87.37
N GLY A 19 6.17 17.56 87.86
CA GLY A 19 7.38 17.83 87.07
C GLY A 19 7.99 16.61 86.38
N ASN A 20 7.70 15.39 86.86
CA ASN A 20 8.17 14.15 86.23
C ASN A 20 7.52 13.94 84.84
N ALA A 21 6.25 14.33 84.69
CA ALA A 21 5.55 14.29 83.40
C ALA A 21 6.13 15.30 82.41
N MET A 22 6.53 16.49 82.89
CA MET A 22 7.20 17.50 82.06
C MET A 22 8.54 16.99 81.54
N MET A 23 9.34 16.33 82.39
CA MET A 23 10.65 15.82 82.01
C MET A 23 10.55 14.63 81.03
N LEU A 24 9.61 13.72 81.24
CA LEU A 24 9.31 12.64 80.29
C LEU A 24 8.79 13.17 78.95
N THR A 25 7.91 14.18 78.97
CA THR A 25 7.40 14.81 77.74
C THR A 25 8.52 15.55 77.00
N ALA A 26 9.40 16.26 77.71
CA ALA A 26 10.54 16.95 77.11
C ALA A 26 11.54 15.97 76.48
N MET A 27 11.74 14.79 77.06
CA MET A 27 12.58 13.73 76.48
C MET A 27 11.91 13.02 75.30
N ALA A 28 10.58 12.88 75.30
CA ALA A 28 9.83 12.26 74.21
C ALA A 28 9.58 13.22 73.03
N ALA A 29 9.55 14.53 73.27
CA ALA A 29 9.23 15.53 72.26
C ALA A 29 10.14 15.46 71.01
N PRO A 30 11.48 15.37 71.11
CA PRO A 30 12.34 15.21 69.93
C PRO A 30 12.00 13.98 69.08
N ALA A 31 11.61 12.86 69.70
CA ALA A 31 11.24 11.65 68.98
C ALA A 31 9.91 11.83 68.22
N ILE A 32 8.92 12.47 68.84
CA ILE A 32 7.61 12.73 68.22
C ILE A 32 7.76 13.73 67.06
N PHE A 33 8.47 14.84 67.28
CA PHE A 33 8.70 15.85 66.24
C PHE A 33 9.60 15.30 65.12
N GLY A 34 10.59 14.46 65.46
CA GLY A 34 11.42 13.78 64.48
C GLY A 34 10.62 12.83 63.59
N ALA A 35 9.73 12.03 64.19
CA ALA A 35 8.85 11.13 63.44
C ALA A 35 7.85 11.90 62.54
N ALA A 36 7.26 12.99 63.04
CA ALA A 36 6.36 13.83 62.25
C ALA A 36 7.09 14.53 61.10
N GLY A 37 8.29 15.07 61.34
CA GLY A 37 9.12 15.70 60.32
C GLY A 37 9.53 14.72 59.23
N LEU A 38 9.99 13.52 59.61
CA LEU A 38 10.30 12.46 58.67
C LEU A 38 9.06 12.03 57.85
N GLY A 39 7.89 11.97 58.48
CA GLY A 39 6.64 11.66 57.78
C GLY A 39 6.27 12.68 56.71
N ILE A 40 6.46 13.97 56.97
CA ILE A 40 6.24 15.05 55.99
C ILE A 40 7.24 14.94 54.84
N ASP A 41 8.52 14.74 55.15
CA ASP A 41 9.57 14.60 54.15
C ASP A 41 9.36 13.41 53.23
N VAL A 42 8.96 12.26 53.79
CA VAL A 42 8.63 11.06 53.02
C VAL A 42 7.43 11.34 52.11
N ALA A 43 6.39 12.01 52.61
CA ALA A 43 5.24 12.38 51.79
C ALA A 43 5.64 13.31 50.62
N GLN A 44 6.48 14.33 50.88
CA GLN A 44 6.99 15.21 49.83
C GLN A 44 7.88 14.47 48.82
N TYR A 45 8.78 13.61 49.31
CA TYR A 45 9.63 12.78 48.47
C TYR A 45 8.80 11.93 47.51
N TYR A 46 7.78 11.23 48.01
CA TYR A 46 6.91 10.40 47.18
C TYR A 46 6.09 11.22 46.17
N LEU A 47 5.63 12.42 46.54
CA LEU A 47 4.93 13.31 45.60
C LEU A 47 5.84 13.74 44.45
N PHE A 48 7.07 14.16 44.75
CA PHE A 48 8.05 14.51 43.72
C PHE A 48 8.47 13.31 42.88
N GLN A 49 8.71 12.16 43.51
CA GLN A 49 9.05 10.93 42.81
C GLN A 49 7.94 10.53 41.83
N ARG A 50 6.67 10.57 42.24
CA ARG A 50 5.54 10.22 41.39
C ARG A 50 5.37 11.16 40.20
N GLU A 51 5.52 12.47 40.43
CA GLU A 51 5.44 13.46 39.35
C GLU A 51 6.58 13.28 38.34
N LEU A 52 7.82 13.11 38.82
CA LEU A 52 8.96 12.88 37.95
C LEU A 52 8.83 11.55 37.19
N GLN A 53 8.38 10.48 37.85
CA GLN A 53 8.21 9.18 37.19
C GLN A 53 7.23 9.30 36.04
N TYR A 54 6.08 9.93 36.25
CA TYR A 54 5.09 10.15 35.19
C TYR A 54 5.66 10.94 34.02
N ALA A 55 6.43 12.01 34.29
CA ALA A 55 7.05 12.81 33.24
C ALA A 55 8.13 12.02 32.46
N VAL A 56 8.93 11.21 33.16
CA VAL A 56 9.97 10.36 32.54
C VAL A 56 9.36 9.21 31.73
N ASP A 57 8.26 8.61 32.18
CA ASP A 57 7.53 7.57 31.45
C ASP A 57 7.02 8.11 30.10
N GLN A 58 6.40 9.30 30.10
CA GLN A 58 5.93 9.95 28.85
C GLN A 58 7.10 10.32 27.94
N ALA A 59 8.19 10.84 28.51
CA ALA A 59 9.39 11.19 27.76
C ALA A 59 10.05 9.96 27.11
N ALA A 60 10.11 8.83 27.81
CA ALA A 60 10.68 7.59 27.29
C ALA A 60 9.85 7.06 26.11
N ILE A 61 8.52 7.03 26.24
CA ILE A 61 7.62 6.64 25.14
C ILE A 61 7.83 7.54 23.92
N ALA A 62 7.84 8.86 24.12
CA ALA A 62 8.00 9.82 23.03
C ALA A 62 9.36 9.72 22.33
N GLY A 63 10.43 9.52 23.10
CA GLY A 63 11.77 9.29 22.57
C GLY A 63 11.87 7.99 21.77
N ALA A 64 11.30 6.89 22.30
CA ALA A 64 11.27 5.60 21.62
C ALA A 64 10.42 5.64 20.33
N TRP A 65 9.30 6.38 20.35
CA TRP A 65 8.45 6.60 19.17
C TRP A 65 9.18 7.35 18.05
N ALA A 66 9.87 8.44 18.38
CA ALA A 66 10.68 9.17 17.41
C ALA A 66 11.75 8.27 16.78
N ARG A 67 12.42 7.46 17.61
CA ARG A 67 13.47 6.54 17.15
C ARG A 67 12.97 5.45 16.21
N GLY A 68 11.85 4.82 16.51
CA GLY A 68 11.33 3.79 15.61
C GLY A 68 10.72 4.35 14.32
N ASN A 69 10.36 5.64 14.26
CA ASN A 69 9.94 6.26 12.99
C ASN A 69 11.11 6.68 12.11
N GLY A 70 12.34 6.25 12.44
CA GLY A 70 13.54 6.53 11.66
C GLY A 70 14.18 7.89 11.93
N ASP A 71 13.73 8.63 12.96
CA ASP A 71 14.37 9.91 13.32
C ASP A 71 15.80 9.66 13.84
N SER A 72 16.77 10.33 13.23
CA SER A 72 18.20 10.17 13.54
C SER A 72 18.77 11.34 14.36
N GLY A 73 19.96 11.13 14.95
CA GLY A 73 20.67 12.16 15.71
C GLY A 73 20.02 12.46 17.07
N THR A 74 19.85 13.75 17.40
CA THR A 74 19.32 14.22 18.70
C THR A 74 17.81 14.51 18.66
N TYR A 75 17.13 14.23 17.56
CA TYR A 75 15.70 14.56 17.40
C TYR A 75 14.81 13.90 18.45
N TYR A 76 15.07 12.62 18.76
CA TYR A 76 14.36 11.89 19.81
C TYR A 76 14.52 12.54 21.20
N GLN A 77 15.66 13.19 21.47
CA GLN A 77 15.90 13.91 22.72
C GLN A 77 15.02 15.16 22.79
N THR A 78 14.81 15.83 21.66
CA THR A 78 13.94 17.01 21.58
C THR A 78 12.48 16.61 21.85
N ARG A 79 12.01 15.52 21.24
CA ARG A 79 10.66 14.98 21.48
C ARG A 79 10.49 14.52 22.93
N ALA A 80 11.45 13.77 23.47
CA ALA A 80 11.43 13.33 24.86
C ALA A 80 11.41 14.53 25.84
N LEU A 81 12.21 15.57 25.60
CA LEU A 81 12.26 16.78 26.44
C LEU A 81 10.95 17.57 26.37
N GLN A 82 10.33 17.66 25.19
CA GLN A 82 9.05 18.33 25.01
C GLN A 82 7.97 17.66 25.88
N GLU A 83 7.85 16.33 25.78
CA GLU A 83 6.86 15.58 26.57
C GLU A 83 7.19 15.57 28.06
N PHE A 84 8.48 15.48 28.43
CA PHE A 84 8.91 15.61 29.82
C PHE A 84 8.41 16.93 30.42
N ASN A 85 8.72 18.07 29.79
CA ASN A 85 8.35 19.40 30.30
C ASN A 85 6.85 19.63 30.31
N ALA A 86 6.10 19.07 29.36
CA ALA A 86 4.65 19.16 29.31
C ALA A 86 3.97 18.47 30.50
N ASN A 87 4.63 17.48 31.09
CA ASN A 87 4.11 16.67 32.20
C ASN A 87 4.67 17.07 33.58
N LEU A 88 5.46 18.14 33.67
CA LEU A 88 5.88 18.72 34.95
C LEU A 88 4.87 19.75 35.46
N SER A 89 4.72 19.81 36.77
CA SER A 89 3.95 20.85 37.46
C SER A 89 4.75 21.41 38.63
N THR A 90 4.71 20.74 39.79
CA THR A 90 5.35 21.22 41.03
C THR A 90 6.87 21.18 40.93
N THR A 91 7.38 20.17 40.22
CA THR A 91 8.82 19.90 40.10
C THR A 91 9.51 20.78 39.06
N SER A 92 8.75 21.49 38.21
CA SER A 92 9.27 22.41 37.18
C SER A 92 10.14 23.53 37.76
N GLY A 93 9.79 24.04 38.95
CA GLY A 93 10.54 25.10 39.64
C GLY A 93 11.90 24.68 40.20
N TYR A 94 12.24 23.39 40.16
CA TYR A 94 13.51 22.85 40.64
C TYR A 94 14.52 22.57 39.51
N SER A 95 14.20 22.95 38.26
CA SER A 95 15.03 22.76 37.07
C SER A 95 15.60 21.33 36.97
N PRO A 96 14.74 20.31 36.73
CA PRO A 96 15.19 18.92 36.68
C PRO A 96 16.30 18.71 35.66
N SER A 97 17.34 17.97 36.04
CA SER A 97 18.36 17.50 35.09
C SER A 97 17.83 16.26 34.37
N VAL A 98 17.85 16.24 33.04
CA VAL A 98 17.39 15.12 32.21
C VAL A 98 18.54 14.58 31.36
N THR A 99 18.73 13.27 31.35
CA THR A 99 19.69 12.58 30.49
C THR A 99 19.00 11.54 29.61
N TYR A 100 19.53 11.36 28.40
CA TYR A 100 18.98 10.49 27.37
C TYR A 100 20.03 9.44 26.99
N ALA A 101 19.63 8.17 26.95
CA ALA A 101 20.47 7.11 26.45
C ALA A 101 19.68 6.18 25.54
N VAL A 102 20.40 5.52 24.63
CA VAL A 102 19.86 4.47 23.76
C VAL A 102 20.44 3.18 24.27
N ALA A 103 19.60 2.17 24.45
CA ALA A 103 20.00 0.89 25.03
C ALA A 103 19.49 -0.28 24.20
N ASP A 104 20.13 -1.42 24.41
CA ASP A 104 19.70 -2.72 23.90
C ASP A 104 18.63 -3.28 24.84
N TYR A 105 17.57 -3.88 24.29
CA TYR A 105 16.51 -4.51 25.05
C TYR A 105 16.07 -5.82 24.36
N ASP A 106 15.87 -6.87 25.16
CA ASP A 106 15.39 -8.19 24.71
C ASP A 106 16.21 -8.80 23.54
N GLY A 107 17.55 -8.67 23.63
CA GLY A 107 18.48 -9.22 22.63
C GLY A 107 18.55 -8.46 21.30
N LYS A 108 17.82 -7.35 21.16
CA LYS A 108 17.88 -6.44 20.00
C LYS A 108 18.82 -5.25 20.30
N THR A 109 19.44 -4.71 19.27
CA THR A 109 20.43 -3.62 19.40
C THR A 109 19.79 -2.25 19.23
N GLN A 110 20.10 -1.32 20.14
CA GLN A 110 19.67 0.08 20.12
C GLN A 110 18.16 0.29 19.91
N ASN A 111 17.33 -0.67 20.36
CA ASN A 111 15.88 -0.70 20.19
C ASN A 111 15.13 -0.15 21.42
N SER A 112 15.79 0.65 22.26
CA SER A 112 15.13 1.28 23.39
C SER A 112 15.75 2.62 23.76
N VAL A 113 14.95 3.47 24.41
CA VAL A 113 15.34 4.78 24.92
C VAL A 113 15.17 4.78 26.43
N VAL A 114 16.25 5.15 27.13
CA VAL A 114 16.28 5.33 28.59
C VAL A 114 16.32 6.82 28.88
N ILE A 115 15.38 7.29 29.70
CA ILE A 115 15.32 8.66 30.21
C ILE A 115 15.56 8.61 31.71
N THR A 116 16.46 9.45 32.21
CA THR A 116 16.68 9.62 33.64
C THR A 116 16.49 11.08 33.99
N ALA A 117 15.71 11.36 35.03
CA ALA A 117 15.52 12.72 35.53
C ALA A 117 15.86 12.78 37.02
N ALA A 118 16.42 13.91 37.45
CA ALA A 118 16.70 14.17 38.85
C ALA A 118 16.43 15.63 39.23
N ILE A 119 15.92 15.84 40.45
CA ILE A 119 15.82 17.14 41.09
C ILE A 119 16.60 17.17 42.39
N THR A 120 17.09 18.34 42.76
CA THR A 120 17.73 18.59 44.06
C THR A 120 16.83 19.52 44.88
N THR A 121 16.36 19.06 46.04
CA THR A 121 15.41 19.81 46.87
C THR A 121 15.75 19.73 48.36
N ASN A 122 15.38 20.76 49.12
CA ASN A 122 15.55 20.78 50.57
C ASN A 122 14.27 20.26 51.24
N LEU A 123 14.27 18.97 51.59
CA LEU A 123 13.20 18.42 52.42
C LEU A 123 13.28 19.00 53.84
N PRO A 124 12.18 19.52 54.42
CA PRO A 124 12.19 20.32 55.65
C PRO A 124 12.95 19.71 56.83
N PHE A 125 12.71 18.43 57.13
CA PHE A 125 13.32 17.76 58.28
C PHE A 125 14.71 17.21 57.95
N THR A 126 14.88 16.61 56.78
CA THR A 126 16.11 15.96 56.31
C THR A 126 17.20 16.99 56.11
N ASN A 127 16.88 18.15 55.56
CA ASN A 127 17.83 19.25 55.45
C ASN A 127 18.20 19.82 56.82
N PHE A 128 17.24 19.92 57.75
CA PHE A 128 17.52 20.35 59.13
C PHE A 128 18.47 19.38 59.86
N VAL A 129 18.30 18.07 59.68
CA VAL A 129 19.11 17.05 60.36
C VAL A 129 20.46 16.79 59.67
N LEU A 130 20.47 16.68 58.35
CA LEU A 130 21.66 16.29 57.57
C LEU A 130 22.46 17.49 57.04
N GLY A 131 21.89 18.70 57.05
CA GLY A 131 22.53 19.91 56.55
C GLY A 131 22.83 19.89 55.05
N ARG A 132 22.12 19.06 54.28
CA ARG A 132 22.32 18.90 52.83
C ARG A 132 20.99 18.68 52.10
N PRO A 133 20.88 19.12 50.83
CA PRO A 133 19.72 18.83 50.00
C PRO A 133 19.61 17.33 49.69
N THR A 134 18.38 16.91 49.38
CA THR A 134 18.06 15.55 48.94
C THR A 134 17.90 15.52 47.42
N VAL A 135 18.47 14.50 46.79
CA VAL A 135 18.28 14.23 45.36
C VAL A 135 17.15 13.22 45.20
N VAL A 136 16.15 13.56 44.39
CA VAL A 136 15.11 12.63 43.94
C VAL A 136 15.41 12.32 42.49
N ALA A 137 15.71 11.07 42.18
CA ALA A 137 16.03 10.60 40.83
C ALA A 137 15.10 9.46 40.44
N VAL A 138 14.70 9.44 39.18
CA VAL A 138 13.86 8.41 38.57
C VAL A 138 14.36 8.12 37.16
N ASP A 139 14.04 6.94 36.66
CA ASP A 139 14.32 6.53 35.30
C ASP A 139 13.14 5.75 34.71
N ALA A 140 13.04 5.76 33.39
CA ALA A 140 12.16 4.88 32.63
C ALA A 140 12.84 4.49 31.32
N GLN A 141 12.56 3.27 30.88
CA GLN A 141 13.00 2.75 29.60
C GLN A 141 11.78 2.42 28.76
N ALA A 142 11.80 2.79 27.49
CA ALA A 142 10.80 2.36 26.52
C ALA A 142 11.50 1.65 25.35
N SER A 143 11.06 0.43 25.07
CA SER A 143 11.49 -0.28 23.86
C SER A 143 10.62 0.10 22.68
N PHE A 144 11.21 0.05 21.49
CA PHE A 144 10.52 0.20 20.23
C PHE A 144 10.83 -0.97 19.31
N GLU A 145 9.87 -1.28 18.45
CA GLU A 145 9.99 -2.30 17.41
C GLU A 145 9.40 -1.76 16.11
N ASP A 146 10.18 -1.87 15.04
CA ASP A 146 9.75 -1.55 13.69
C ASP A 146 8.87 -2.70 13.20
N LEU A 147 7.64 -2.39 12.80
CA LEU A 147 6.73 -3.37 12.23
C LEU A 147 7.04 -3.52 10.73
N GLU A 148 7.18 -4.76 10.26
CA GLU A 148 7.35 -5.09 8.84
C GLU A 148 6.20 -4.51 8.03
N SER A 149 6.47 -3.75 6.96
CA SER A 149 5.42 -3.13 6.14
C SER A 149 4.97 -4.02 5.01
N TYR A 150 3.66 -4.28 4.91
CA TYR A 150 3.09 -5.09 3.85
C TYR A 150 2.40 -4.24 2.79
N THR A 151 2.77 -4.48 1.53
CA THR A 151 2.22 -3.79 0.34
C THR A 151 1.57 -4.78 -0.63
N PRO A 152 0.49 -5.47 -0.23
CA PRO A 152 -0.16 -6.46 -1.09
C PRO A 152 -0.84 -5.81 -2.28
N CYS A 153 -0.79 -6.50 -3.42
CA CYS A 153 -1.50 -6.09 -4.62
C CYS A 153 -2.93 -6.61 -4.68
N LEU A 154 -3.26 -7.64 -3.90
CA LEU A 154 -4.63 -8.11 -3.74
C LEU A 154 -5.01 -7.99 -2.26
N TYR A 155 -5.97 -7.14 -1.95
CA TYR A 155 -6.37 -6.88 -0.56
C TYR A 155 -7.89 -6.82 -0.39
N ALA A 156 -8.42 -7.64 0.52
CA ALA A 156 -9.82 -7.61 0.91
C ALA A 156 -10.04 -6.69 2.13
N LEU A 157 -10.92 -5.71 2.00
CA LEU A 157 -11.13 -4.61 2.94
C LEU A 157 -12.16 -4.93 4.03
N ASN A 158 -13.05 -5.92 3.82
CA ASN A 158 -14.09 -6.21 4.80
C ASN A 158 -13.50 -6.70 6.13
N PRO A 159 -13.83 -6.08 7.27
CA PRO A 159 -13.21 -6.40 8.56
C PRO A 159 -13.72 -7.70 9.22
N SER A 160 -14.78 -8.33 8.68
CA SER A 160 -15.43 -9.48 9.34
C SER A 160 -15.95 -10.57 8.39
N ALA A 161 -15.80 -10.41 7.08
CA ALA A 161 -16.31 -11.38 6.12
C ALA A 161 -15.54 -12.71 6.19
N SER A 162 -16.28 -13.82 6.28
CA SER A 162 -15.74 -15.14 5.95
C SER A 162 -15.39 -15.17 4.47
N LYS A 163 -14.25 -15.76 4.10
CA LYS A 163 -13.78 -15.81 2.71
C LYS A 163 -13.67 -14.40 2.09
N ALA A 164 -13.14 -13.45 2.86
CA ALA A 164 -12.96 -12.07 2.41
C ALA A 164 -12.04 -12.01 1.17
N LEU A 165 -10.95 -12.81 1.18
CA LEU A 165 -10.16 -13.11 -0.01
C LEU A 165 -10.27 -14.61 -0.30
N TRP A 166 -10.87 -14.98 -1.44
CA TRP A 166 -11.18 -16.37 -1.74
C TRP A 166 -10.69 -16.79 -3.12
N PHE A 167 -9.75 -17.74 -3.14
CA PHE A 167 -9.33 -18.45 -4.34
C PHE A 167 -10.14 -19.75 -4.45
N ASN A 168 -10.91 -19.89 -5.53
CA ASN A 168 -11.83 -21.01 -5.74
C ASN A 168 -11.63 -21.68 -7.11
N GLY A 169 -11.38 -22.98 -7.14
CA GLY A 169 -11.01 -23.71 -8.35
C GLY A 169 -9.49 -23.69 -8.56
N ASP A 170 -9.04 -23.58 -9.81
CA ASP A 170 -7.62 -23.74 -10.16
C ASP A 170 -7.03 -22.46 -10.82
N PRO A 171 -7.05 -21.29 -10.16
CA PRO A 171 -6.48 -20.08 -10.73
C PRO A 171 -4.94 -20.16 -10.73
N THR A 172 -4.30 -19.60 -11.74
CA THR A 172 -2.86 -19.30 -11.78
C THR A 172 -2.67 -17.85 -11.34
N VAL A 173 -2.02 -17.62 -10.20
CA VAL A 173 -1.83 -16.26 -9.65
C VAL A 173 -0.34 -15.96 -9.50
N ASP A 174 0.13 -14.92 -10.19
CA ASP A 174 1.45 -14.31 -9.96
C ASP A 174 1.26 -12.97 -9.23
N ALA A 175 1.14 -13.08 -7.91
CA ALA A 175 1.06 -11.96 -6.98
C ALA A 175 2.32 -11.95 -6.10
N ALA A 176 3.50 -11.83 -6.73
CA ALA A 176 4.78 -11.66 -6.02
C ALA A 176 4.78 -10.47 -5.04
N CYS A 177 3.89 -9.51 -5.25
CA CYS A 177 3.56 -8.39 -4.38
C CYS A 177 2.87 -8.78 -3.07
N GLY A 178 2.43 -10.03 -2.93
CA GLY A 178 1.72 -10.54 -1.76
C GLY A 178 0.22 -10.23 -1.79
N VAL A 179 -0.50 -10.91 -0.91
CA VAL A 179 -1.96 -10.83 -0.79
C VAL A 179 -2.37 -10.60 0.66
N GLY A 180 -3.57 -10.08 0.89
CA GLY A 180 -4.08 -10.00 2.25
C GLY A 180 -5.57 -9.77 2.41
N ALA A 181 -6.03 -9.93 3.66
CA ALA A 181 -7.41 -9.64 4.03
C ALA A 181 -7.48 -9.00 5.42
N ARG A 182 -8.19 -7.87 5.53
CA ARG A 182 -8.46 -7.19 6.81
C ARG A 182 -9.37 -7.99 7.76
N SER A 183 -10.12 -8.96 7.22
CA SER A 183 -11.11 -9.72 7.97
C SER A 183 -10.52 -10.49 9.16
N ASN A 184 -11.20 -10.45 10.31
CA ASN A 184 -10.89 -11.24 11.50
C ASN A 184 -11.56 -12.63 11.53
N ALA A 185 -12.23 -13.03 10.44
CA ALA A 185 -12.85 -14.35 10.35
C ALA A 185 -11.80 -15.47 10.37
N SER A 186 -12.17 -16.65 10.88
CA SER A 186 -11.27 -17.83 10.93
C SER A 186 -10.86 -18.36 9.54
N ASP A 187 -11.57 -17.94 8.48
CA ASP A 187 -11.24 -18.23 7.08
C ASP A 187 -11.24 -16.95 6.24
N ALA A 188 -10.62 -15.88 6.77
CA ALA A 188 -10.47 -14.57 6.14
C ALA A 188 -9.82 -14.67 4.75
N VAL A 189 -8.72 -15.43 4.64
CA VAL A 189 -8.14 -15.84 3.36
C VAL A 189 -8.40 -17.33 3.18
N ARG A 190 -8.94 -17.73 2.03
CA ARG A 190 -9.20 -19.14 1.76
C ARG A 190 -8.79 -19.50 0.35
N THR A 191 -8.15 -20.65 0.22
CA THR A 191 -7.88 -21.29 -1.06
C THR A 191 -8.60 -22.63 -1.09
N ASN A 192 -9.24 -22.96 -2.21
CA ASN A 192 -9.95 -24.22 -2.39
C ASN A 192 -9.88 -24.67 -3.86
N GLY A 193 -9.27 -25.83 -4.13
CA GLY A 193 -9.04 -26.33 -5.48
C GLY A 193 -7.86 -27.28 -5.57
N SER A 194 -7.46 -27.65 -6.80
CA SER A 194 -6.23 -28.39 -7.07
C SER A 194 -5.08 -27.41 -7.34
N SER A 195 -3.84 -27.85 -7.11
CA SER A 195 -2.63 -27.00 -7.12
C SER A 195 -2.32 -26.39 -8.50
N GLY A 196 -2.93 -25.25 -8.85
CA GLY A 196 -2.46 -24.36 -9.91
C GLY A 196 -1.12 -23.71 -9.51
N PRO A 197 -0.28 -23.24 -10.45
CA PRO A 197 0.94 -22.52 -10.13
C PRO A 197 0.61 -21.22 -9.39
N GLN A 198 1.22 -21.01 -8.22
CA GLN A 198 1.09 -19.78 -7.44
C GLN A 198 2.47 -19.19 -7.22
N ASN A 199 2.64 -17.91 -7.53
CA ASN A 199 3.79 -17.11 -7.13
C ASN A 199 3.31 -16.00 -6.20
N ILE A 200 3.30 -16.29 -4.91
CA ILE A 200 2.85 -15.38 -3.86
C ILE A 200 3.97 -15.30 -2.83
N THR A 201 4.49 -14.11 -2.55
CA THR A 201 5.63 -13.96 -1.63
C THR A 201 5.19 -13.94 -0.17
N PHE A 202 4.05 -13.31 0.14
CA PHE A 202 3.47 -13.32 1.48
C PHE A 202 1.94 -13.31 1.44
N ALA A 203 1.31 -13.78 2.51
CA ALA A 203 -0.12 -13.70 2.74
C ALA A 203 -0.39 -13.21 4.17
N ILE A 204 -1.03 -12.05 4.31
CA ILE A 204 -1.38 -11.49 5.63
C ILE A 204 -2.88 -11.52 5.87
N SER A 205 -3.31 -11.76 7.10
CA SER A 205 -4.73 -11.65 7.45
C SER A 205 -4.98 -11.23 8.88
N GLY A 206 -6.09 -10.53 9.10
CA GLY A 206 -6.55 -10.18 10.45
C GLY A 206 -7.14 -11.36 11.22
N GLY A 207 -7.42 -12.47 10.53
CA GLY A 207 -8.00 -13.70 11.06
C GLY A 207 -7.19 -14.92 10.62
N GLY A 208 -7.88 -15.97 10.17
CA GLY A 208 -7.24 -17.21 9.72
C GLY A 208 -7.08 -17.32 8.21
N VAL A 209 -6.05 -18.07 7.79
CA VAL A 209 -5.72 -18.43 6.42
C VAL A 209 -5.93 -19.94 6.25
N SER A 210 -6.91 -20.31 5.41
CA SER A 210 -7.19 -21.72 5.09
C SER A 210 -6.62 -22.08 3.72
N ASP A 211 -5.44 -22.71 3.70
CA ASP A 211 -4.76 -23.08 2.46
C ASP A 211 -5.15 -24.48 1.95
N GLY A 212 -6.33 -24.61 1.34
CA GLY A 212 -6.78 -25.87 0.75
C GLY A 212 -6.08 -26.25 -0.56
N MET A 213 -5.39 -25.33 -1.22
CA MET A 213 -4.69 -25.54 -2.50
C MET A 213 -3.18 -25.76 -2.36
N GLY A 214 -2.60 -25.49 -1.19
CA GLY A 214 -1.14 -25.39 -1.03
C GLY A 214 -0.54 -24.15 -1.71
N ALA A 215 -1.37 -23.12 -1.94
CA ALA A 215 -0.99 -21.89 -2.63
C ALA A 215 0.10 -21.10 -1.92
N PHE A 216 0.19 -21.24 -0.59
CA PHE A 216 1.09 -20.48 0.26
C PHE A 216 2.26 -21.30 0.79
N THR A 217 2.51 -22.49 0.19
CA THR A 217 3.58 -23.41 0.64
C THR A 217 4.98 -22.75 0.68
N ASN A 218 5.23 -21.77 -0.20
CA ASN A 218 6.49 -21.02 -0.28
C ASN A 218 6.33 -19.53 0.10
N SER A 219 5.23 -19.17 0.76
CA SER A 219 4.91 -17.79 1.12
C SER A 219 5.09 -17.57 2.62
N ASP A 220 5.44 -16.36 3.02
CA ASP A 220 5.37 -15.96 4.43
C ASP A 220 3.91 -15.69 4.81
N VAL A 221 3.32 -16.58 5.61
CA VAL A 221 1.92 -16.48 6.05
C VAL A 221 1.86 -15.90 7.46
N VAL A 222 1.17 -14.76 7.59
CA VAL A 222 0.96 -14.07 8.87
C VAL A 222 -0.54 -13.99 9.15
N GLU A 223 -0.99 -14.76 10.15
CA GLU A 223 -2.38 -14.81 10.62
C GLU A 223 -2.57 -13.95 11.87
N ASN A 224 -3.83 -13.55 12.12
CA ASN A 224 -4.23 -12.74 13.28
C ASN A 224 -3.40 -11.45 13.42
N LEU A 225 -3.04 -10.85 12.29
CA LEU A 225 -2.32 -9.60 12.24
C LEU A 225 -3.24 -8.45 12.69
N GLU A 226 -2.89 -7.83 13.80
CA GLU A 226 -3.54 -6.62 14.29
C GLU A 226 -3.12 -5.41 13.41
N ASP A 227 -3.89 -4.32 13.47
CA ASP A 227 -3.59 -3.05 12.79
C ASP A 227 -3.57 -3.09 11.25
N LEU A 228 -4.32 -4.02 10.65
CA LEU A 228 -4.66 -3.98 9.23
C LEU A 228 -5.65 -2.85 8.94
N VAL A 229 -5.27 -1.95 8.04
CA VAL A 229 -5.99 -0.72 7.70
C VAL A 229 -6.45 -0.71 6.25
N ASP A 230 -7.51 0.05 5.98
CA ASP A 230 -7.82 0.46 4.62
C ASP A 230 -6.99 1.71 4.28
N PRO A 231 -6.05 1.65 3.33
CA PRO A 231 -5.14 2.76 3.01
C PRO A 231 -5.87 4.00 2.45
N PHE A 232 -7.08 3.83 1.93
CA PHE A 232 -7.89 4.91 1.36
C PHE A 232 -9.11 5.27 2.24
N ASP A 233 -9.15 4.80 3.50
CA ASP A 233 -10.23 5.13 4.42
C ASP A 233 -10.32 6.65 4.66
N GLY A 234 -11.55 7.17 4.69
CA GLY A 234 -11.82 8.60 4.83
C GLY A 234 -11.47 9.46 3.60
N VAL A 235 -11.04 8.86 2.49
CA VAL A 235 -10.81 9.58 1.22
C VAL A 235 -12.10 9.58 0.39
N SER A 236 -12.58 10.77 0.02
CA SER A 236 -13.73 10.91 -0.89
C SER A 236 -13.27 11.02 -2.34
N PRO A 237 -13.90 10.31 -3.30
CA PRO A 237 -13.55 10.46 -4.71
C PRO A 237 -13.91 11.86 -5.22
N PRO A 238 -13.17 12.36 -6.22
CA PRO A 238 -13.51 13.62 -6.86
C PRO A 238 -14.81 13.48 -7.67
N ASP A 239 -15.51 14.58 -7.90
CA ASP A 239 -16.80 14.58 -8.59
C ASP A 239 -16.74 15.32 -9.93
N ASN A 240 -17.63 14.96 -10.85
CA ASN A 240 -17.80 15.64 -12.12
C ASN A 240 -19.27 15.68 -12.52
N ALA A 241 -19.99 16.65 -11.97
CA ALA A 241 -21.44 16.79 -12.11
C ALA A 241 -21.94 17.10 -13.54
N THR A 242 -21.05 17.20 -14.55
CA THR A 242 -21.42 17.46 -15.94
C THR A 242 -22.18 16.27 -16.51
N PRO A 243 -23.50 16.34 -16.78
CA PRO A 243 -24.23 15.19 -17.28
C PRO A 243 -23.77 14.82 -18.70
N ARG A 244 -23.57 13.53 -18.93
CA ARG A 244 -23.21 12.96 -20.23
C ARG A 244 -24.15 11.81 -20.57
N SER A 245 -24.29 11.55 -21.85
CA SER A 245 -24.99 10.38 -22.38
C SER A 245 -24.01 9.61 -23.24
N LEU A 246 -24.06 8.28 -23.15
CA LEU A 246 -23.22 7.42 -23.99
C LEU A 246 -23.68 7.54 -25.44
N SER A 247 -22.78 8.01 -26.30
CA SER A 247 -22.98 8.01 -27.76
C SER A 247 -21.78 7.34 -28.41
N CYS A 248 -22.01 6.17 -29.00
CA CYS A 248 -21.04 5.52 -29.86
C CYS A 248 -20.77 6.39 -31.09
N GLY A 249 -19.76 7.25 -31.02
CA GLY A 249 -19.23 7.98 -32.16
C GLY A 249 -18.36 7.05 -32.99
N SER A 250 -18.78 6.71 -34.20
CA SER A 250 -17.96 5.93 -35.12
C SER A 250 -16.72 6.73 -35.52
N THR A 251 -15.54 6.17 -35.22
CA THR A 251 -14.30 6.25 -36.00
C THR A 251 -14.10 7.50 -36.86
N SER A 252 -13.23 8.39 -36.42
CA SER A 252 -12.36 9.13 -37.33
C SER A 252 -10.92 8.77 -37.01
N ALA A 253 -10.17 8.33 -38.02
CA ALA A 253 -8.73 8.13 -37.91
C ALA A 253 -8.06 9.42 -37.41
N ASN A 254 -7.18 9.29 -36.43
CA ASN A 254 -6.40 10.42 -35.92
C ASN A 254 -5.31 10.83 -36.93
N TRP A 255 -4.94 9.88 -37.80
CA TRP A 255 -3.91 10.06 -38.82
C TRP A 255 -4.32 9.41 -40.14
N THR A 256 -4.02 10.10 -41.23
CA THR A 256 -3.96 9.52 -42.58
C THR A 256 -2.53 9.50 -43.05
N ALA A 257 -2.09 8.38 -43.63
CA ALA A 257 -0.77 8.25 -44.26
C ALA A 257 -0.84 7.36 -45.50
N ASP A 258 0.10 7.56 -46.42
CA ASP A 258 0.30 6.64 -47.53
C ASP A 258 1.21 5.49 -47.04
N GLU A 259 0.73 4.26 -47.16
CA GLU A 259 1.48 3.05 -46.79
C GLU A 259 2.15 2.48 -48.04
N THR A 260 3.43 2.18 -47.95
CA THR A 260 4.14 1.37 -48.94
C THR A 260 4.61 0.08 -48.29
N ALA A 261 4.04 -1.04 -48.71
CA ALA A 261 4.45 -2.38 -48.32
C ALA A 261 5.42 -2.94 -49.35
N THR A 262 6.64 -3.24 -48.91
CA THR A 262 7.69 -3.87 -49.73
C THR A 262 7.90 -5.30 -49.23
N GLU A 263 7.33 -6.28 -49.92
CA GLU A 263 7.53 -7.69 -49.60
C GLU A 263 8.78 -8.20 -50.33
N THR A 264 9.79 -8.62 -49.59
CA THR A 264 10.97 -9.30 -50.12
C THR A 264 10.89 -10.80 -49.80
N SER A 265 10.95 -11.62 -50.84
CA SER A 265 10.95 -13.07 -50.78
C SER A 265 12.32 -13.63 -51.11
N VAL A 266 12.90 -14.38 -50.19
CA VAL A 266 14.16 -15.11 -50.37
C VAL A 266 13.89 -16.61 -50.31
N TYR A 267 14.60 -17.39 -51.13
CA TYR A 267 14.43 -18.83 -51.20
C TYR A 267 15.62 -19.54 -50.57
N ARG A 268 15.34 -20.48 -49.66
CA ARG A 268 16.34 -21.41 -49.11
C ARG A 268 16.07 -22.81 -49.62
N TYR A 269 17.15 -23.57 -49.78
CA TYR A 269 17.09 -24.93 -50.30
C TYR A 269 17.69 -25.90 -49.29
N TYR A 270 17.10 -27.08 -49.17
CA TYR A 270 17.49 -28.14 -48.25
C TYR A 270 17.48 -29.47 -49.00
N GLN A 271 18.33 -30.42 -48.61
CA GLN A 271 18.34 -31.77 -49.18
C GLN A 271 17.97 -32.81 -48.11
N GLY A 272 17.03 -33.70 -48.42
CA GLY A 272 16.70 -34.80 -47.53
C GLY A 272 15.46 -35.59 -47.92
N GLN A 273 15.37 -36.82 -47.41
CA GLN A 273 14.34 -37.80 -47.77
C GLN A 273 12.89 -37.35 -47.49
N SER A 274 12.70 -36.41 -46.56
CA SER A 274 11.42 -35.83 -46.16
C SER A 274 11.64 -34.41 -45.63
N ALA A 275 10.65 -33.53 -45.68
CA ALA A 275 10.75 -32.14 -45.24
C ALA A 275 11.49 -31.97 -43.89
N GLY A 276 11.05 -32.66 -42.82
CA GLY A 276 11.70 -32.53 -41.50
C GLY A 276 13.14 -33.06 -41.43
N LYS A 277 13.53 -34.02 -42.29
CA LYS A 277 14.92 -34.50 -42.37
C LYS A 277 15.81 -33.57 -43.20
N ALA A 278 15.21 -32.88 -44.17
CA ALA A 278 15.89 -31.88 -44.96
C ALA A 278 16.20 -30.64 -44.11
N GLU A 279 15.24 -30.19 -43.29
CA GLU A 279 15.42 -29.10 -42.33
C GLU A 279 16.58 -29.37 -41.35
N SER A 280 16.64 -30.57 -40.78
CA SER A 280 17.73 -30.96 -39.86
C SER A 280 19.11 -31.06 -40.52
N SER A 281 19.17 -31.20 -41.84
CA SER A 281 20.44 -31.32 -42.59
C SER A 281 21.05 -29.95 -42.94
N GLY A 282 20.30 -28.86 -42.76
CA GLY A 282 20.75 -27.50 -43.03
C GLY A 282 20.61 -27.06 -44.50
N VAL A 283 20.86 -25.76 -44.72
CA VAL A 283 20.70 -25.11 -46.03
C VAL A 283 21.82 -25.52 -46.98
N ILE A 284 21.47 -25.81 -48.24
CA ILE A 284 22.38 -26.15 -49.33
C ILE A 284 22.41 -25.05 -50.39
N ASN A 285 23.49 -25.01 -51.18
CA ASN A 285 23.53 -24.24 -52.43
C ASN A 285 22.90 -25.08 -53.55
N TYR A 286 21.89 -24.52 -54.23
CA TYR A 286 21.19 -25.18 -55.32
C TYR A 286 21.41 -24.41 -56.63
N ALA A 287 21.78 -25.11 -57.71
CA ALA A 287 22.19 -24.49 -58.97
C ALA A 287 21.04 -23.73 -59.65
N ASP A 288 19.80 -24.23 -59.53
CA ASP A 288 18.61 -23.58 -60.08
C ASP A 288 17.87 -22.75 -59.00
N ALA A 289 18.61 -22.22 -58.03
CA ALA A 289 18.04 -21.39 -56.98
C ALA A 289 17.32 -20.17 -57.57
N GLN A 290 16.10 -19.94 -57.10
CA GLN A 290 15.33 -18.77 -57.49
C GLN A 290 15.99 -17.50 -56.96
N SER A 291 16.04 -16.47 -57.80
CA SER A 291 16.48 -15.15 -57.37
C SER A 291 15.46 -14.56 -56.38
N PRO A 292 15.92 -13.77 -55.39
CA PRO A 292 15.01 -13.04 -54.52
C PRO A 292 14.04 -12.20 -55.35
N THR A 293 12.78 -12.17 -54.91
CA THR A 293 11.73 -11.39 -55.56
C THR A 293 11.27 -10.29 -54.62
N THR A 294 11.06 -9.09 -55.15
CA THR A 294 10.54 -7.94 -54.38
C THR A 294 9.26 -7.43 -55.03
N THR A 295 8.20 -7.32 -54.23
CA THR A 295 6.92 -6.74 -54.66
C THR A 295 6.66 -5.48 -53.85
N VAL A 296 6.32 -4.38 -54.51
CA VAL A 296 6.01 -3.10 -53.86
C VAL A 296 4.57 -2.74 -54.16
N VAL A 297 3.80 -2.51 -53.09
CA VAL A 297 2.42 -2.01 -53.18
C VAL A 297 2.31 -0.73 -52.37
N THR A 298 1.78 0.32 -53.00
CA THR A 298 1.50 1.59 -52.32
C THR A 298 0.00 1.82 -52.26
N THR A 299 -0.51 2.02 -51.06
CA THR A 299 -1.91 2.34 -50.78
C THR A 299 -1.99 3.75 -50.22
N LEU A 300 -2.74 4.62 -50.87
CA LEU A 300 -2.82 6.03 -50.51
C LEU A 300 -3.92 6.29 -49.47
N ASN A 301 -3.69 7.26 -48.60
CA ASN A 301 -4.64 7.76 -47.58
C ASN A 301 -5.20 6.68 -46.66
N MET A 302 -4.36 5.74 -46.23
CA MET A 302 -4.73 4.77 -45.20
C MET A 302 -4.95 5.47 -43.86
N SER A 303 -5.86 4.92 -43.06
CA SER A 303 -6.35 5.49 -41.81
C SER A 303 -5.75 4.77 -40.61
N PHE A 304 -5.19 5.52 -39.65
CA PHE A 304 -4.50 5.00 -38.47
C PHE A 304 -5.00 5.66 -37.17
N SER A 305 -5.04 4.89 -36.07
CA SER A 305 -5.51 5.32 -34.75
C SER A 305 -4.43 6.00 -33.90
N THR A 306 -3.16 5.69 -34.16
CA THR A 306 -1.96 6.33 -33.59
C THR A 306 -1.07 6.83 -34.72
N GLU A 307 -0.05 7.64 -34.43
CA GLU A 307 0.91 8.03 -35.48
C GLU A 307 1.58 6.76 -36.06
N PRO A 308 1.43 6.47 -37.36
CA PRO A 308 2.00 5.26 -37.95
C PRO A 308 3.52 5.40 -38.07
N ASN A 309 4.25 4.38 -37.61
CA ASN A 309 5.71 4.32 -37.65
C ASN A 309 6.16 3.15 -38.52
N ASN A 310 7.30 3.33 -39.21
CA ASN A 310 7.86 2.29 -40.07
C ASN A 310 8.13 1.03 -39.25
N TYR A 311 7.81 -0.12 -39.84
CA TYR A 311 7.90 -1.41 -39.17
C TYR A 311 8.22 -2.52 -40.17
N THR A 312 8.99 -3.50 -39.73
CA THR A 312 9.33 -4.69 -40.50
C THR A 312 8.64 -5.90 -39.89
N SER A 313 7.87 -6.62 -40.70
CA SER A 313 7.18 -7.83 -40.24
C SER A 313 8.15 -8.89 -39.75
N ALA A 314 7.72 -9.69 -38.78
CA ALA A 314 8.42 -10.94 -38.51
C ALA A 314 8.48 -11.77 -39.80
N GLN A 315 9.63 -12.40 -40.04
CA GLN A 315 9.84 -13.20 -41.23
C GLN A 315 8.91 -14.41 -41.21
N THR A 316 8.15 -14.61 -42.28
CA THR A 316 7.22 -15.74 -42.40
C THR A 316 7.79 -16.79 -43.35
N SER A 317 7.59 -18.06 -43.01
CA SER A 317 7.97 -19.19 -43.86
C SER A 317 6.72 -19.80 -44.49
N SER A 318 6.77 -20.10 -45.79
CA SER A 318 5.73 -20.87 -46.47
C SER A 318 5.76 -22.37 -46.12
N GLY A 319 6.72 -22.81 -45.31
CA GLY A 319 7.07 -24.21 -45.13
C GLY A 319 7.83 -24.79 -46.33
N LEU A 320 8.37 -26.00 -46.12
CA LEU A 320 9.18 -26.72 -47.10
C LEU A 320 8.32 -27.41 -48.15
N TYR A 321 8.53 -27.06 -49.41
CA TYR A 321 7.87 -27.66 -50.57
C TYR A 321 8.87 -28.48 -51.41
N LYS A 322 8.48 -29.68 -51.85
CA LYS A 322 9.36 -30.54 -52.67
C LYS A 322 9.54 -29.93 -54.06
N LYS A 323 10.78 -29.52 -54.38
CA LYS A 323 11.14 -28.91 -55.66
C LYS A 323 11.56 -29.93 -56.70
N ALA A 324 12.48 -30.83 -56.35
CA ALA A 324 13.10 -31.77 -57.29
C ALA A 324 13.70 -33.00 -56.57
N GLY A 325 14.13 -34.01 -57.32
CA GLY A 325 14.83 -35.19 -56.78
C GLY A 325 13.91 -36.26 -56.18
N ASN A 326 14.52 -37.38 -55.76
CA ASN A 326 13.85 -38.54 -55.17
C ASN A 326 14.70 -39.16 -54.06
N GLY A 327 14.05 -39.75 -53.05
CA GLY A 327 14.75 -40.37 -51.93
C GLY A 327 15.60 -39.34 -51.16
N PRO A 328 16.81 -39.71 -50.68
CA PRO A 328 17.65 -38.83 -49.86
C PRO A 328 18.10 -37.56 -50.59
N ASP A 329 18.11 -37.55 -51.92
CA ASP A 329 18.51 -36.41 -52.76
C ASP A 329 17.35 -35.50 -53.15
N THR A 330 16.22 -35.60 -52.44
CA THR A 330 15.08 -34.71 -52.65
C THR A 330 15.42 -33.30 -52.17
N ILE A 331 15.25 -32.31 -53.05
CA ILE A 331 15.46 -30.90 -52.78
C ILE A 331 14.14 -30.27 -52.33
N TRP A 332 14.18 -29.59 -51.20
CA TRP A 332 13.07 -28.85 -50.62
C TRP A 332 13.37 -27.36 -50.69
N GLU A 333 12.38 -26.58 -51.11
CA GLU A 333 12.41 -25.13 -51.21
C GLU A 333 11.57 -24.54 -50.08
N GLU A 334 12.14 -23.57 -49.39
CA GLU A 334 11.45 -22.76 -48.40
C GLU A 334 11.44 -21.31 -48.88
N LYS A 335 10.25 -20.71 -49.00
CA LYS A 335 10.10 -19.29 -49.28
C LYS A 335 9.99 -18.54 -47.95
N LEU A 336 10.91 -17.61 -47.75
CA LEU A 336 10.95 -16.73 -46.59
C LEU A 336 10.55 -15.33 -47.04
N SER A 337 9.48 -14.79 -46.45
CA SER A 337 8.93 -13.49 -46.83
C SER A 337 9.01 -12.53 -45.65
N THR A 338 9.59 -11.36 -45.90
CA THR A 338 9.66 -10.24 -44.96
C THR A 338 9.03 -9.03 -45.63
N THR A 339 8.13 -8.33 -44.93
CA THR A 339 7.46 -7.15 -45.47
C THR A 339 7.87 -5.91 -44.67
N ASP A 340 8.44 -4.93 -45.36
CA ASP A 340 8.76 -3.62 -44.81
C ASP A 340 7.62 -2.64 -45.11
N TYR A 341 7.06 -2.05 -44.05
CA TYR A 341 6.02 -1.03 -44.14
C TYR A 341 6.64 0.35 -43.91
N ALA A 342 6.50 1.22 -44.90
CA ALA A 342 6.91 2.62 -44.82
C ALA A 342 5.69 3.55 -44.92
N TYR A 343 5.60 4.52 -44.01
CA TYR A 343 4.49 5.47 -43.96
C TYR A 343 4.97 6.89 -44.26
N VAL A 344 4.37 7.52 -45.27
CA VAL A 344 4.70 8.88 -45.71
C VAL A 344 3.44 9.74 -45.80
N ASN A 345 3.61 11.06 -45.99
CA ASN A 345 2.49 12.01 -46.05
C ASN A 345 1.55 11.91 -44.83
N LYS A 346 2.15 11.74 -43.64
CA LYS A 346 1.41 11.67 -42.38
C LYS A 346 0.71 13.00 -42.13
N VAL A 347 -0.62 12.98 -42.11
CA VAL A 347 -1.46 14.13 -41.79
C VAL A 347 -2.35 13.76 -40.61
N GLN A 348 -2.31 14.56 -39.55
CA GLN A 348 -3.27 14.45 -38.46
C GLN A 348 -4.62 14.98 -38.95
N THR A 349 -5.57 14.08 -39.18
CA THR A 349 -6.81 14.38 -39.91
C THR A 349 -7.93 14.91 -39.00
N ALA A 350 -7.80 14.76 -37.67
CA ALA A 350 -8.65 15.38 -36.66
C ALA A 350 -7.95 15.47 -35.29
N VAL A 351 -8.30 16.48 -34.48
CA VAL A 351 -8.18 16.43 -33.01
C VAL A 351 -9.47 15.81 -32.49
N ASN A 352 -9.38 14.69 -31.77
CA ASN A 352 -10.46 13.93 -31.13
C ASN A 352 -11.86 14.56 -31.21
N ALA A 353 -12.63 14.18 -32.23
CA ALA A 353 -14.09 14.30 -32.22
C ALA A 353 -14.65 12.87 -32.17
N GLY A 354 -14.84 12.34 -30.96
CA GLY A 354 -15.33 10.97 -30.75
C GLY A 354 -14.86 10.30 -29.46
N ALA A 355 -13.87 10.87 -28.77
CA ALA A 355 -13.52 10.40 -27.44
C ALA A 355 -14.68 10.70 -26.48
N MET A 356 -15.14 9.68 -25.75
CA MET A 356 -16.09 9.89 -24.66
C MET A 356 -15.49 10.92 -23.71
N LEU A 357 -16.28 11.92 -23.34
CA LEU A 357 -15.82 13.02 -22.51
C LEU A 357 -16.03 12.69 -21.03
N PRO A 358 -15.16 13.17 -20.13
CA PRO A 358 -15.39 13.05 -18.70
C PRO A 358 -16.69 13.76 -18.29
N GLY A 359 -17.34 13.23 -17.26
CA GLY A 359 -18.64 13.66 -16.78
C GLY A 359 -19.37 12.58 -15.99
N THR A 360 -20.61 12.88 -15.59
CA THR A 360 -21.52 11.95 -14.92
C THR A 360 -22.40 11.22 -15.93
N TYR A 361 -22.46 9.89 -15.80
CA TYR A 361 -23.26 8.96 -16.60
C TYR A 361 -24.20 8.18 -15.67
N SER A 362 -25.47 8.01 -16.07
CA SER A 362 -26.41 7.14 -15.34
C SER A 362 -26.06 5.67 -15.45
N ASP A 363 -25.49 5.29 -16.59
CA ASP A 363 -25.00 3.97 -16.94
C ASP A 363 -23.89 4.14 -17.97
N PHE A 364 -22.95 3.19 -17.99
CA PHE A 364 -21.82 3.21 -18.91
C PHE A 364 -21.68 1.84 -19.54
N GLU A 365 -22.61 1.50 -20.42
CA GLU A 365 -22.57 0.26 -21.20
C GLU A 365 -22.01 0.53 -22.60
N ILE A 366 -20.75 0.15 -22.88
CA ILE A 366 -20.19 0.33 -24.21
C ILE A 366 -20.61 -0.81 -25.14
N SER A 367 -21.24 -0.44 -26.26
CA SER A 367 -21.64 -1.36 -27.35
C SER A 367 -20.76 -1.23 -28.60
N CYS A 368 -19.68 -0.45 -28.53
CA CYS A 368 -18.76 -0.16 -29.63
C CYS A 368 -17.35 0.11 -29.08
N ASP A 369 -16.35 0.07 -29.96
CA ASP A 369 -14.99 0.51 -29.62
C ASP A 369 -14.99 1.99 -29.20
N THR A 370 -14.43 2.26 -28.02
CA THR A 370 -14.53 3.53 -27.33
C THR A 370 -13.15 4.02 -26.90
N VAL A 371 -12.85 5.28 -27.21
CA VAL A 371 -11.69 6.00 -26.67
C VAL A 371 -12.20 7.02 -25.65
N LEU A 372 -11.56 7.11 -24.49
CA LEU A 372 -11.86 8.08 -23.44
C LEU A 372 -10.89 9.25 -23.53
N ALA A 373 -11.41 10.46 -23.39
CA ALA A 373 -10.57 11.62 -23.10
C ALA A 373 -10.08 11.53 -21.64
N GLY A 374 -8.90 12.09 -21.35
CA GLY A 374 -8.43 12.15 -19.97
C GLY A 374 -9.40 12.91 -19.07
N GLY A 375 -9.61 12.42 -17.85
CA GLY A 375 -10.47 13.04 -16.84
C GLY A 375 -11.30 12.06 -16.02
N ILE A 376 -12.22 12.63 -15.24
CA ILE A 376 -13.03 11.92 -14.25
C ILE A 376 -14.40 11.53 -14.83
N TYR A 377 -14.71 10.24 -14.81
CA TYR A 377 -15.95 9.62 -15.26
C TYR A 377 -16.74 9.11 -14.06
N VAL A 378 -17.82 9.80 -13.71
CA VAL A 378 -18.69 9.40 -12.60
C VAL A 378 -19.81 8.51 -13.14
N ILE A 379 -19.96 7.31 -12.60
CA ILE A 379 -21.06 6.41 -12.88
C ILE A 379 -22.01 6.43 -11.69
N ASP A 380 -23.22 6.91 -11.91
CA ASP A 380 -24.21 7.15 -10.86
C ASP A 380 -25.35 6.13 -10.95
N GLY A 381 -25.26 5.08 -10.14
CA GLY A 381 -26.28 4.04 -9.96
C GLY A 381 -26.28 2.89 -10.98
N GLY A 382 -25.90 3.11 -12.24
CA GLY A 382 -25.85 2.07 -13.27
C GLY A 382 -24.51 1.33 -13.37
N PRO A 383 -24.42 0.31 -14.25
CA PRO A 383 -23.19 -0.46 -14.42
C PRO A 383 -22.16 0.28 -15.30
N LEU A 384 -20.89 0.18 -14.93
CA LEU A 384 -19.74 0.35 -15.81
C LEU A 384 -19.49 -0.98 -16.52
N LYS A 385 -20.05 -1.12 -17.71
CA LYS A 385 -20.10 -2.39 -18.43
C LYS A 385 -19.36 -2.36 -19.75
N VAL A 386 -18.43 -3.30 -19.89
CA VAL A 386 -17.67 -3.54 -21.12
C VAL A 386 -17.95 -4.97 -21.58
N THR A 387 -18.46 -5.14 -22.81
CA THR A 387 -18.75 -6.46 -23.37
C THR A 387 -18.16 -6.60 -24.78
N GLY A 388 -16.98 -7.22 -24.87
CA GLY A 388 -16.36 -7.61 -26.15
C GLY A 388 -15.76 -6.49 -27.01
N ASN A 389 -15.96 -5.22 -26.65
CA ASN A 389 -15.44 -4.05 -27.38
C ASN A 389 -14.10 -3.57 -26.82
N SER A 390 -13.40 -2.73 -27.59
CA SER A 390 -12.20 -2.03 -27.15
C SER A 390 -12.57 -0.81 -26.29
N LEU A 391 -11.91 -0.66 -25.13
CA LEU A 391 -11.99 0.55 -24.30
C LEU A 391 -10.58 1.05 -24.02
N THR A 392 -10.23 2.21 -24.56
CA THR A 392 -8.90 2.80 -24.37
C THR A 392 -8.98 4.19 -23.77
N GLY A 393 -8.04 4.56 -22.92
CA GLY A 393 -8.05 5.86 -22.26
C GLY A 393 -6.80 6.08 -21.42
N THR A 394 -6.16 7.22 -21.60
CA THR A 394 -5.00 7.62 -20.80
C THR A 394 -5.37 8.76 -19.87
N GLY A 395 -4.94 8.69 -18.61
CA GLY A 395 -5.23 9.73 -17.64
C GLY A 395 -6.72 9.74 -17.29
N VAL A 396 -7.30 8.58 -17.01
CA VAL A 396 -8.72 8.46 -16.68
C VAL A 396 -8.93 7.96 -15.26
N MET A 397 -10.03 8.39 -14.63
CA MET A 397 -10.49 7.86 -13.34
C MET A 397 -11.99 7.60 -13.42
N PHE A 398 -12.41 6.38 -13.08
CA PHE A 398 -13.81 6.03 -12.92
C PHE A 398 -14.21 6.15 -11.46
N VAL A 399 -15.31 6.84 -11.21
CA VAL A 399 -15.89 7.01 -9.87
C VAL A 399 -17.26 6.32 -9.84
N LEU A 400 -17.44 5.32 -8.98
CA LEU A 400 -18.69 4.57 -8.86
C LEU A 400 -19.51 5.10 -7.66
N LYS A 401 -20.74 5.56 -7.91
CA LYS A 401 -21.65 6.12 -6.89
C LYS A 401 -23.00 5.42 -6.88
N ASN A 402 -23.72 5.54 -5.77
CA ASN A 402 -25.13 5.13 -5.62
C ASN A 402 -25.44 3.69 -6.07
N GLY A 403 -24.50 2.75 -5.85
CA GLY A 403 -24.67 1.34 -6.20
C GLY A 403 -24.22 0.98 -7.61
N ALA A 404 -23.53 1.88 -8.30
CA ALA A 404 -22.87 1.57 -9.57
C ALA A 404 -21.90 0.39 -9.41
N GLU A 405 -21.88 -0.47 -10.44
CA GLU A 405 -21.18 -1.76 -10.40
C GLU A 405 -20.22 -1.90 -11.59
N LEU A 406 -19.11 -2.61 -11.40
CA LEU A 406 -18.10 -2.84 -12.44
C LEU A 406 -18.37 -4.18 -13.13
N GLN A 407 -18.65 -4.19 -14.43
CA GLN A 407 -18.88 -5.41 -15.19
C GLN A 407 -18.02 -5.47 -16.46
N ILE A 408 -16.92 -6.19 -16.42
CA ILE A 408 -16.09 -6.43 -17.60
C ILE A 408 -16.31 -7.87 -18.06
N THR A 409 -16.76 -8.05 -19.30
CA THR A 409 -17.05 -9.36 -19.91
C THR A 409 -16.43 -9.42 -21.32
N GLY A 410 -15.11 -9.62 -21.41
CA GLY A 410 -14.40 -9.63 -22.69
C GLY A 410 -14.06 -8.24 -23.27
N GLY A 411 -13.26 -8.19 -24.34
CA GLY A 411 -12.81 -6.96 -25.00
C GLY A 411 -11.28 -6.74 -24.93
N THR A 412 -10.83 -5.59 -25.43
CA THR A 412 -9.46 -5.10 -25.25
C THR A 412 -9.54 -3.84 -24.40
N ILE A 413 -9.07 -3.90 -23.16
CA ILE A 413 -9.14 -2.75 -22.26
C ILE A 413 -7.71 -2.27 -22.03
N ASN A 414 -7.45 -1.00 -22.33
CA ASN A 414 -6.17 -0.37 -22.06
C ASN A 414 -6.42 1.00 -21.41
N LEU A 415 -6.34 1.01 -20.09
CA LEU A 415 -6.61 2.20 -19.29
C LEU A 415 -5.41 2.52 -18.42
N THR A 416 -5.06 3.82 -18.36
CA THR A 416 -4.08 4.33 -17.40
C THR A 416 -4.72 5.36 -16.47
N PRO A 417 -4.37 5.34 -15.17
CA PRO A 417 -4.93 6.24 -14.19
C PRO A 417 -4.48 7.68 -14.44
N MET A 418 -5.14 8.63 -13.77
CA MET A 418 -4.72 10.04 -13.75
C MET A 418 -3.49 10.23 -12.86
N SER A 419 -2.53 11.03 -13.33
CA SER A 419 -1.42 11.55 -12.52
C SER A 419 -1.90 12.64 -11.55
N SER A 420 -1.12 12.92 -10.49
CA SER A 420 -1.42 14.01 -9.55
C SER A 420 -1.60 15.36 -10.29
N THR A 421 -0.78 15.62 -11.32
CA THR A 421 -0.89 16.86 -12.13
C THR A 421 -2.20 16.97 -12.91
N GLU A 422 -2.72 15.87 -13.45
CA GLU A 422 -3.98 15.83 -14.19
C GLU A 422 -5.18 15.95 -13.25
N LEU A 423 -5.10 15.38 -12.05
CA LEU A 423 -6.12 15.52 -11.01
C LEU A 423 -6.24 16.98 -10.55
N ILE A 424 -5.12 17.66 -10.32
CA ILE A 424 -5.10 19.08 -9.98
C ILE A 424 -5.71 19.91 -11.12
N ALA A 425 -5.37 19.61 -12.37
CA ALA A 425 -5.95 20.27 -13.54
C ALA A 425 -7.47 20.04 -13.66
N ALA A 426 -7.98 18.90 -13.18
CA ALA A 426 -9.40 18.58 -13.10
C ALA A 426 -10.12 19.23 -11.90
N GLY A 427 -9.42 19.99 -11.05
CA GLY A 427 -9.99 20.72 -9.92
C GLY A 427 -9.89 20.02 -8.57
N VAL A 428 -9.09 18.94 -8.46
CA VAL A 428 -8.81 18.26 -7.19
C VAL A 428 -7.73 19.03 -6.40
N SER A 429 -7.86 19.12 -5.08
CA SER A 429 -6.82 19.75 -4.24
C SER A 429 -5.54 18.91 -4.25
N ALA A 430 -4.36 19.55 -4.21
CA ALA A 430 -3.06 18.86 -4.20
C ALA A 430 -2.97 17.74 -3.13
N ASP A 431 -3.36 18.04 -1.89
CA ASP A 431 -3.35 17.07 -0.78
C ASP A 431 -4.20 15.82 -1.04
N LEU A 432 -5.27 15.94 -1.84
CA LEU A 432 -6.14 14.84 -2.22
C LEU A 432 -5.60 14.13 -3.47
N ALA A 433 -5.07 14.89 -4.44
CA ALA A 433 -4.49 14.37 -5.67
C ALA A 433 -3.32 13.41 -5.37
N ASP A 434 -2.45 13.76 -4.42
CA ASP A 434 -1.33 12.90 -4.02
C ASP A 434 -1.78 11.60 -3.32
N LYS A 435 -2.98 11.58 -2.72
CA LYS A 435 -3.54 10.39 -2.05
C LYS A 435 -4.26 9.44 -2.99
N ILE A 436 -4.81 9.96 -4.09
CA ILE A 436 -5.63 9.19 -5.04
C ILE A 436 -4.94 8.99 -6.39
N GLU A 437 -3.69 9.45 -6.52
CA GLU A 437 -2.85 9.19 -7.68
C GLU A 437 -2.75 7.67 -7.91
N GLY A 438 -2.83 7.27 -9.18
CA GLY A 438 -2.79 5.86 -9.55
C GLY A 438 -4.12 5.12 -9.37
N ILE A 439 -5.16 5.71 -8.75
CA ILE A 439 -6.49 5.09 -8.69
C ILE A 439 -7.18 5.22 -10.05
N LEU A 440 -7.43 4.07 -10.68
CA LEU A 440 -8.16 3.96 -11.94
C LEU A 440 -9.67 3.85 -11.71
N ILE A 441 -10.08 3.07 -10.70
CA ILE A 441 -11.48 2.87 -10.32
C ILE A 441 -11.64 3.16 -8.84
N PHE A 442 -12.49 4.10 -8.50
CA PHE A 442 -12.77 4.55 -7.14
C PHE A 442 -14.27 4.46 -6.86
N GLU A 443 -14.70 3.49 -6.06
CA GLU A 443 -16.07 3.49 -5.51
C GLU A 443 -16.18 4.43 -4.30
N ASP A 444 -17.20 5.29 -4.33
CA ASP A 444 -17.50 6.21 -3.24
C ASP A 444 -17.76 5.42 -1.94
N PRO A 445 -17.06 5.71 -0.83
CA PRO A 445 -17.29 5.04 0.45
C PRO A 445 -18.72 5.18 0.99
N ASN A 446 -19.49 6.16 0.50
CA ASN A 446 -20.90 6.34 0.83
C ASN A 446 -21.86 5.58 -0.10
N SER A 447 -21.35 4.90 -1.12
CA SER A 447 -22.13 4.04 -2.00
C SER A 447 -22.75 2.88 -1.20
N PRO A 448 -23.98 2.44 -1.51
CA PRO A 448 -24.56 1.23 -0.91
C PRO A 448 -23.79 -0.06 -1.26
N GLY A 449 -22.89 -0.02 -2.26
CA GLY A 449 -22.13 -1.18 -2.74
C GLY A 449 -22.94 -2.10 -3.66
N SER A 450 -22.25 -3.03 -4.32
CA SER A 450 -22.84 -4.07 -5.16
C SER A 450 -22.11 -5.40 -4.99
N SER A 451 -22.85 -6.51 -5.04
CA SER A 451 -22.30 -7.87 -5.08
C SER A 451 -22.11 -8.42 -6.50
N ASN A 452 -22.43 -7.62 -7.53
CA ASN A 452 -22.41 -8.06 -8.94
C ASN A 452 -21.15 -7.59 -9.69
N SER A 453 -20.25 -6.85 -9.04
CA SER A 453 -19.04 -6.37 -9.69
C SER A 453 -18.15 -7.56 -10.05
N LYS A 454 -17.83 -7.68 -11.34
CA LYS A 454 -17.14 -8.83 -11.90
C LYS A 454 -16.28 -8.45 -13.10
N ILE A 455 -15.14 -9.12 -13.21
CA ILE A 455 -14.26 -9.08 -14.38
C ILE A 455 -14.13 -10.53 -14.87
N THR A 456 -14.72 -10.82 -16.02
CA THR A 456 -14.86 -12.17 -16.54
C THR A 456 -14.51 -12.26 -18.02
N GLY A 457 -13.98 -13.40 -18.47
CA GLY A 457 -13.71 -13.70 -19.89
C GLY A 457 -12.24 -13.71 -20.33
N ASN A 458 -12.00 -14.14 -21.57
CA ASN A 458 -10.66 -14.27 -22.19
C ASN A 458 -10.22 -12.95 -22.87
N ALA A 459 -10.29 -11.85 -22.15
CA ALA A 459 -9.91 -10.54 -22.67
C ALA A 459 -8.43 -10.23 -22.38
N ASN A 460 -7.78 -9.54 -23.30
CA ASN A 460 -6.54 -8.83 -22.98
C ASN A 460 -6.95 -7.57 -22.18
N VAL A 461 -7.19 -7.76 -20.88
CA VAL A 461 -7.52 -6.70 -19.93
C VAL A 461 -6.22 -6.15 -19.37
N ASP A 462 -5.72 -5.07 -19.96
CA ASP A 462 -4.58 -4.27 -19.47
C ASP A 462 -5.12 -3.10 -18.63
N LEU A 463 -5.38 -3.39 -17.35
CA LEU A 463 -5.72 -2.37 -16.36
C LEU A 463 -4.45 -1.99 -15.60
N ASN A 464 -4.10 -0.71 -15.63
CA ASN A 464 -2.97 -0.17 -14.91
C ASN A 464 -3.48 0.64 -13.71
N GLY A 465 -2.82 0.54 -12.56
CA GLY A 465 -3.14 1.31 -11.36
C GLY A 465 -4.00 0.55 -10.34
N ILE A 466 -4.81 1.30 -9.59
CA ILE A 466 -5.50 0.83 -8.40
C ILE A 466 -7.01 0.75 -8.65
N ILE A 467 -7.61 -0.39 -8.32
CA ILE A 467 -9.05 -0.60 -8.25
C ILE A 467 -9.43 -0.60 -6.77
N TYR A 468 -10.15 0.43 -6.32
CA TYR A 468 -10.61 0.61 -4.94
C TYR A 468 -12.14 0.53 -4.85
N LEU A 469 -12.64 -0.53 -4.23
CA LEU A 469 -14.05 -0.90 -4.09
C LEU A 469 -14.41 -1.19 -2.62
N PRO A 470 -14.45 -0.20 -1.72
CA PRO A 470 -14.64 -0.43 -0.28
C PRO A 470 -16.00 -1.01 0.12
N LYS A 471 -17.01 -0.94 -0.76
CA LYS A 471 -18.39 -1.40 -0.49
C LYS A 471 -18.84 -2.52 -1.42
N SER A 472 -18.23 -2.65 -2.59
CA SER A 472 -18.57 -3.67 -3.58
C SER A 472 -17.67 -4.90 -3.50
N ASP A 473 -18.26 -6.07 -3.71
CA ASP A 473 -17.55 -7.34 -3.87
C ASP A 473 -17.05 -7.46 -5.31
N LEU A 474 -15.83 -7.97 -5.51
CA LEU A 474 -15.25 -8.16 -6.84
C LEU A 474 -15.03 -9.65 -7.13
N GLN A 475 -15.62 -10.13 -8.23
CA GLN A 475 -15.41 -11.49 -8.74
C GLN A 475 -14.52 -11.47 -9.99
N LEU A 476 -13.40 -12.18 -9.94
CA LEU A 476 -12.48 -12.36 -11.07
C LEU A 476 -12.62 -13.78 -11.61
N ALA A 477 -12.92 -13.91 -12.91
CA ALA A 477 -13.00 -15.19 -13.60
C ALA A 477 -12.53 -15.05 -15.06
N GLY A 478 -11.21 -15.06 -15.30
CA GLY A 478 -10.65 -14.84 -16.64
C GLY A 478 -9.14 -14.61 -16.66
N THR A 479 -8.56 -14.41 -17.83
CA THR A 479 -7.12 -14.06 -17.97
C THR A 479 -6.95 -12.54 -17.91
N MET A 480 -6.06 -12.01 -17.06
CA MET A 480 -5.74 -10.57 -17.00
C MET A 480 -4.23 -10.36 -17.05
N ARG A 481 -3.78 -9.22 -17.59
CA ARG A 481 -2.35 -8.88 -17.70
C ARG A 481 -2.16 -7.41 -17.33
N ALA A 482 -1.07 -7.07 -16.68
CA ALA A 482 -0.63 -5.68 -16.52
C ALA A 482 0.59 -5.46 -17.43
N SER A 483 0.53 -4.47 -18.32
CA SER A 483 1.54 -4.26 -19.36
C SER A 483 2.37 -2.97 -19.18
N SER A 484 1.87 -1.96 -18.44
CA SER A 484 2.56 -0.65 -18.31
C SER A 484 2.75 -0.13 -16.88
N GLU A 485 1.86 -0.41 -15.93
CA GLU A 485 2.03 -0.08 -14.49
C GLU A 485 1.50 -1.21 -13.61
N CYS A 486 1.79 -1.16 -12.31
CA CYS A 486 1.33 -2.18 -11.37
C CYS A 486 -0.19 -2.13 -11.17
N LEU A 487 -0.86 -3.28 -11.25
CA LEU A 487 -2.27 -3.45 -10.93
C LEU A 487 -2.44 -3.84 -9.46
N SER A 488 -3.17 -3.03 -8.70
CA SER A 488 -3.54 -3.33 -7.31
C SER A 488 -5.06 -3.31 -7.14
N ILE A 489 -5.60 -4.28 -6.41
CA ILE A 489 -7.03 -4.47 -6.21
C ILE A 489 -7.32 -4.48 -4.72
N PHE A 490 -8.12 -3.50 -4.29
CA PHE A 490 -8.64 -3.33 -2.95
C PHE A 490 -10.16 -3.37 -3.04
N SER A 491 -10.81 -4.41 -2.54
CA SER A 491 -12.28 -4.56 -2.64
C SER A 491 -12.88 -5.03 -1.33
N ASN A 492 -14.20 -4.87 -1.12
CA ASN A 492 -14.87 -5.31 0.09
C ASN A 492 -14.61 -6.80 0.33
N THR A 493 -14.96 -7.64 -0.65
CA THR A 493 -14.49 -9.02 -0.75
C THR A 493 -13.98 -9.28 -2.16
N LEU A 494 -12.95 -10.12 -2.28
CA LEU A 494 -12.32 -10.49 -3.54
C LEU A 494 -12.41 -12.00 -3.74
N GLN A 495 -13.08 -12.42 -4.80
CA GLN A 495 -13.17 -13.82 -5.19
C GLN A 495 -12.46 -14.05 -6.52
N LEU A 496 -11.47 -14.92 -6.54
CA LEU A 496 -10.83 -15.44 -7.75
C LEU A 496 -11.42 -16.81 -8.05
N SER A 497 -11.91 -17.02 -9.27
CA SER A 497 -12.59 -18.26 -9.65
C SER A 497 -12.14 -18.81 -11.01
N GLY A 498 -12.19 -20.14 -11.17
CA GLY A 498 -11.86 -20.83 -12.42
C GLY A 498 -10.37 -20.83 -12.76
N THR A 499 -10.02 -20.98 -14.04
CA THR A 499 -8.63 -20.92 -14.55
C THR A 499 -8.21 -19.47 -14.82
N THR A 500 -8.37 -18.61 -13.82
CA THR A 500 -7.92 -17.21 -13.93
C THR A 500 -6.40 -17.20 -14.09
N ASP A 501 -5.86 -16.42 -15.02
CA ASP A 501 -4.41 -16.24 -15.21
C ASP A 501 -4.06 -14.79 -14.88
N LEU A 502 -3.38 -14.58 -13.75
CA LEU A 502 -2.84 -13.29 -13.31
C LEU A 502 -1.30 -13.34 -13.34
N THR A 503 -0.70 -13.63 -14.50
CA THR A 503 0.76 -13.85 -14.62
C THR A 503 1.62 -12.58 -14.63
N THR A 504 1.04 -11.38 -14.63
CA THR A 504 1.83 -10.13 -14.54
C THR A 504 0.99 -9.05 -13.88
N LEU A 505 1.21 -8.79 -12.59
CA LEU A 505 0.59 -7.68 -11.85
C LEU A 505 1.49 -6.43 -11.75
N CYS A 506 2.76 -6.53 -12.13
CA CYS A 506 3.68 -5.41 -12.27
C CYS A 506 4.68 -5.67 -13.41
N PRO A 507 5.05 -4.64 -14.18
CA PRO A 507 6.19 -4.74 -15.08
C PRO A 507 7.52 -4.87 -14.29
N PRO A 508 8.56 -5.48 -14.88
CA PRO A 508 9.86 -5.62 -14.23
C PRO A 508 10.45 -4.27 -13.78
N GLY A 509 10.75 -4.14 -12.49
CA GLY A 509 11.36 -2.94 -11.90
C GLY A 509 10.39 -1.93 -11.27
N ALA A 510 9.07 -2.11 -11.45
CA ALA A 510 8.05 -1.36 -10.72
C ALA A 510 7.74 -2.01 -9.36
N LYS A 511 7.22 -1.23 -8.41
CA LYS A 511 6.86 -1.67 -7.05
C LYS A 511 5.46 -1.21 -6.67
N HIS A 512 4.84 -1.95 -5.76
CA HIS A 512 3.64 -1.49 -5.07
C HIS A 512 4.05 -0.70 -3.83
N ASP A 513 3.47 0.49 -3.67
CA ASP A 513 3.85 1.42 -2.59
C ASP A 513 2.72 1.63 -1.56
N VAL A 514 1.58 0.96 -1.74
CA VAL A 514 0.41 1.09 -0.85
C VAL A 514 0.55 0.14 0.34
N VAL A 515 0.82 0.72 1.52
CA VAL A 515 0.96 -0.04 2.78
C VAL A 515 -0.41 -0.26 3.42
N VAL A 516 -0.75 -1.52 3.75
CA VAL A 516 -2.07 -1.88 4.33
C VAL A 516 -2.01 -2.38 5.76
N GLY A 517 -0.83 -2.68 6.27
CA GLY A 517 -0.68 -3.33 7.56
C GLY A 517 0.78 -3.61 7.81
N GLY A 518 1.15 -3.49 9.08
CA GLY A 518 2.56 -3.41 9.44
C GLY A 518 3.26 -2.21 8.78
N GLY A 519 4.24 -1.66 9.47
CA GLY A 519 4.70 -0.29 9.24
C GLY A 519 4.29 0.61 10.39
N GLY A 520 5.27 1.39 10.85
CA GLY A 520 5.19 2.17 12.07
C GLY A 520 5.97 1.52 13.22
N THR A 521 5.89 2.17 14.38
CA THR A 521 6.66 1.82 15.56
C THR A 521 5.73 1.37 16.67
N ARG A 522 5.93 0.16 17.18
CA ARG A 522 5.30 -0.24 18.44
C ARG A 522 6.20 0.15 19.59
N VAL A 523 5.69 0.95 20.52
CA VAL A 523 6.44 1.39 21.71
C VAL A 523 5.83 0.79 22.96
N ARG A 524 6.67 0.33 23.88
CA ARG A 524 6.25 -0.19 25.20
C ARG A 524 7.19 0.33 26.28
N LEU A 525 6.64 0.77 27.40
CA LEU A 525 7.43 0.94 28.62
C LEU A 525 7.91 -0.42 29.09
N VAL A 526 9.18 -0.49 29.44
CA VAL A 526 9.85 -1.70 29.91
C VAL A 526 10.53 -1.39 31.24
N ALA A 527 10.44 -2.37 32.14
CA ALA A 527 10.94 -2.27 33.51
C ALA A 527 12.31 -2.93 33.67
#